data_AF-A0A2R2XE37-F1
#
_entry.id   AF-A0A2R2XE37-F1
#
_cell.length_a   1.000
_cell.length_b   1.000
_cell.length_c   1.000
_cell.angle_alpha   90.00
_cell.angle_beta   90.00
_cell.angle_gamma   90.00
#
_symmetry.space_group_name_H-M   'P 1'
#
loop_
_entity.id
_entity.type
_entity.pdbx_description
1 polymer ?
#
loop_
_entity_poly.entity_id
_entity_poly.type
_entity_poly.pdbx_seq_one_letter_code
_entity_poly.pdbx_strand_id
1 'polypeptide(L)'
;RVMTISPRYDQYKDAWDTSVTVEVKVGDSIEIVRFFHCYKRGVDRVFVDHPMFLEKVWGKTSSKIYGPKAGQDYLDNELRFSLLCQAALEAPRVLNLNCSKYFSGPYGEDVLFIANDWHTALIPCYLKSMYQSRGIYMNAKVAFCIHNIAYQGRFAFSDFSLLNLPDEYRSSFDFIDGYEKPVKGRKINWMKAGILESHRVVTVSP
;
A
#
# COMPACT_ATOMS: atom_id res chain seq x y z
N ARG A 1 6.06 17.74 -8.36
CA ARG A 1 6.35 16.44 -9.02
C ARG A 1 5.28 15.43 -8.57
N VAL A 2 4.80 14.50 -9.42
CA VAL A 2 3.68 13.59 -9.05
C VAL A 2 3.97 12.16 -9.49
N MET A 3 3.85 11.23 -8.55
CA MET A 3 3.98 9.79 -8.76
C MET A 3 2.69 9.07 -8.39
N THR A 4 2.34 8.02 -9.13
CA THR A 4 1.34 7.02 -8.70
C THR A 4 2.02 5.68 -8.53
N ILE A 5 1.70 4.94 -7.48
CA ILE A 5 2.26 3.62 -7.20
C ILE A 5 1.11 2.63 -7.09
N SER A 6 1.15 1.54 -7.86
CA SER A 6 0.18 0.45 -7.77
C SER A 6 0.86 -0.89 -8.00
N PRO A 7 0.24 -2.03 -7.66
CA PRO A 7 0.78 -3.32 -8.04
C PRO A 7 0.82 -3.52 -9.56
N ARG A 8 1.75 -4.36 -10.02
CA ARG A 8 1.82 -4.85 -11.39
C ARG A 8 1.09 -6.19 -11.48
N TYR A 9 -0.15 -6.13 -11.96
CA TYR A 9 -0.99 -7.33 -12.08
C TYR A 9 -0.89 -8.03 -13.43
N ASP A 10 -0.26 -7.41 -14.41
CA ASP A 10 -0.12 -7.93 -15.77
C ASP A 10 1.14 -7.34 -16.42
N GLN A 11 1.53 -7.89 -17.57
CA GLN A 11 2.65 -7.40 -18.35
C GLN A 11 2.24 -6.18 -19.17
N TYR A 12 2.22 -5.01 -18.53
CA TYR A 12 1.85 -3.76 -19.18
C TYR A 12 2.84 -3.38 -20.29
N LYS A 13 2.32 -3.22 -21.52
CA LYS A 13 3.12 -2.92 -22.72
C LYS A 13 3.91 -1.61 -22.62
N ASP A 14 3.38 -0.60 -21.94
CA ASP A 14 3.98 0.73 -21.84
C ASP A 14 4.80 0.94 -20.55
N ALA A 15 5.00 -0.10 -19.74
CA ALA A 15 5.84 -0.05 -18.54
C ALA A 15 7.18 -0.76 -18.79
N TRP A 16 8.28 -0.08 -18.47
CA TRP A 16 9.64 -0.63 -18.54
C TRP A 16 10.20 -0.91 -17.15
N ASP A 17 11.08 -1.90 -17.05
CA ASP A 17 11.78 -2.21 -15.80
C ASP A 17 12.78 -1.09 -15.48
N THR A 18 12.78 -0.61 -14.23
CA THR A 18 13.76 0.38 -13.75
C THR A 18 15.09 -0.26 -13.37
N SER A 19 15.17 -1.59 -13.33
CA SER A 19 16.28 -2.39 -12.80
C SER A 19 16.57 -2.16 -11.30
N VAL A 20 15.72 -1.40 -10.61
CA VAL A 20 15.80 -1.18 -9.17
C VAL A 20 14.98 -2.24 -8.44
N THR A 21 15.63 -2.86 -7.45
CA THR A 21 15.00 -3.81 -6.54
C THR A 21 15.19 -3.39 -5.09
N VAL A 22 14.23 -3.72 -4.24
CA VAL A 22 14.30 -3.52 -2.79
C VAL A 22 13.86 -4.78 -2.06
N GLU A 23 14.45 -5.02 -0.89
CA GLU A 23 14.02 -6.07 0.03
C GLU A 23 13.01 -5.50 1.02
N VAL A 24 11.88 -6.17 1.19
CA VAL A 24 10.85 -5.83 2.18
C VAL A 24 10.54 -7.05 3.05
N LYS A 25 10.32 -6.84 4.35
CA LYS A 25 9.91 -7.92 5.26
C LYS A 25 8.39 -8.02 5.26
N VAL A 26 7.85 -9.16 4.89
CA VAL A 26 6.39 -9.35 4.76
C VAL A 26 6.01 -10.63 5.49
N GLY A 27 5.40 -10.48 6.68
CA GLY A 27 5.16 -11.59 7.58
C GLY A 27 6.50 -12.19 8.05
N ASP A 28 6.72 -13.45 7.69
CA ASP A 28 7.91 -14.22 8.09
C ASP A 28 8.99 -14.30 7.00
N SER A 29 8.74 -13.77 5.80
CA SER A 29 9.68 -13.79 4.67
C SER A 29 10.26 -12.42 4.36
N ILE A 30 11.43 -12.43 3.72
CA ILE A 30 12.00 -11.27 3.03
C ILE A 30 11.68 -11.45 1.56
N GLU A 31 10.96 -10.49 0.99
CA GLU A 31 10.53 -10.50 -0.41
C GLU A 31 11.32 -9.47 -1.21
N ILE A 32 11.75 -9.84 -2.42
CA ILE A 32 12.43 -8.94 -3.34
C ILE A 32 11.40 -8.35 -4.29
N VAL A 33 11.25 -7.03 -4.22
CA VAL A 33 10.31 -6.27 -5.04
C VAL A 33 11.08 -5.52 -6.12
N ARG A 34 10.52 -5.51 -7.33
CA ARG A 34 11.03 -4.74 -8.47
C ARG A 34 10.07 -3.62 -8.84
N PHE A 35 10.60 -2.53 -9.38
CA PHE A 35 9.79 -1.41 -9.86
C PHE A 35 9.81 -1.30 -11.38
N PHE A 36 8.62 -1.25 -11.97
CA PHE A 36 8.42 -0.85 -13.35
C PHE A 36 7.95 0.59 -13.40
N HIS A 37 8.26 1.30 -14.48
CA HIS A 37 7.93 2.72 -14.63
C HIS A 37 7.33 3.02 -16.00
N CYS A 38 6.46 4.01 -16.04
CA CYS A 38 5.93 4.63 -17.23
C CYS A 38 5.70 6.11 -16.95
N TYR A 39 6.28 6.99 -17.78
CA TYR A 39 5.99 8.43 -17.70
C TYR A 39 4.87 8.81 -18.66
N LYS A 40 3.75 9.29 -18.14
CA LYS A 40 2.56 9.57 -18.96
C LYS A 40 1.79 10.77 -18.44
N ARG A 41 1.50 11.73 -19.34
CA ARG A 41 0.73 12.95 -19.04
C ARG A 41 1.26 13.72 -17.81
N GLY A 42 2.59 13.83 -17.70
CA GLY A 42 3.21 14.57 -16.60
C GLY A 42 3.39 13.79 -15.29
N VAL A 43 2.96 12.52 -15.25
CA VAL A 43 2.94 11.68 -14.03
C VAL A 43 3.90 10.51 -14.18
N ASP A 44 4.74 10.30 -13.16
CA ASP A 44 5.53 9.08 -13.01
C ASP A 44 4.63 7.95 -12.49
N ARG A 45 4.31 6.98 -13.34
CA ARG A 45 3.52 5.81 -12.94
C ARG A 45 4.47 4.66 -12.63
N VAL A 46 4.50 4.25 -11.38
CA VAL A 46 5.34 3.17 -10.88
C VAL A 46 4.47 1.95 -10.57
N PHE A 47 4.92 0.79 -11.01
CA PHE A 47 4.25 -0.48 -10.78
C PHE A 47 5.15 -1.40 -9.94
N VAL A 48 4.61 -1.91 -8.84
CA VAL A 48 5.27 -2.84 -7.93
C VAL A 48 5.16 -4.25 -8.48
N ASP A 49 6.27 -4.81 -8.97
CA ASP A 49 6.36 -6.13 -9.57
C ASP A 49 6.76 -7.17 -8.53
N HIS A 50 5.90 -8.18 -8.38
CA HIS A 50 6.09 -9.31 -7.46
C HIS A 50 5.19 -10.49 -7.88
N PRO A 51 5.60 -11.76 -7.70
CA PRO A 51 4.76 -12.94 -7.98
C PRO A 51 3.38 -12.90 -7.31
N MET A 52 3.29 -12.39 -6.08
CA MET A 52 2.01 -12.23 -5.37
C MET A 52 0.98 -11.34 -6.09
N PHE A 53 1.41 -10.55 -7.09
CA PHE A 53 0.52 -9.76 -7.94
C PHE A 53 0.41 -10.32 -9.35
N LEU A 54 1.55 -10.50 -10.02
CA LEU A 54 1.60 -10.84 -11.44
C LEU A 54 1.04 -12.23 -11.74
N GLU A 55 1.26 -13.20 -10.86
CA GLU A 55 0.86 -14.59 -11.08
C GLU A 55 -0.60 -14.88 -10.68
N LYS A 56 -1.28 -13.92 -10.03
CA LYS A 56 -2.64 -14.14 -9.49
C LYS A 56 -3.72 -14.13 -10.55
N VAL A 57 -3.50 -13.43 -11.66
CA VAL A 57 -4.50 -13.25 -12.69
C VAL A 57 -3.90 -13.66 -14.04
N TRP A 58 -4.22 -14.89 -14.48
CA TRP A 58 -3.83 -15.36 -15.80
C TRP A 58 -4.75 -14.77 -16.88
N GLY A 59 -4.14 -14.17 -17.91
CA GLY A 59 -4.83 -13.41 -18.97
C GLY A 59 -4.96 -11.92 -18.64
N LYS A 60 -5.51 -11.12 -19.58
CA LYS A 60 -5.82 -9.70 -19.32
C LYS A 60 -6.57 -9.62 -18.00
N THR A 61 -5.99 -8.95 -17.01
CA THR A 61 -6.50 -8.85 -15.65
C THR A 61 -8.01 -8.61 -15.68
N SER A 62 -8.80 -9.68 -15.55
CA SER A 62 -10.24 -9.52 -15.36
C SER A 62 -10.46 -8.91 -13.98
N SER A 63 -11.68 -8.52 -13.63
CA SER A 63 -12.06 -7.81 -12.39
C SER A 63 -11.78 -8.55 -11.05
N LYS A 64 -10.81 -9.46 -11.03
CA LYS A 64 -10.44 -10.41 -9.99
C LYS A 64 -9.17 -10.01 -9.23
N ILE A 65 -8.90 -8.72 -9.12
CA ILE A 65 -7.66 -8.19 -8.50
C ILE A 65 -7.55 -8.61 -7.03
N TYR A 66 -8.67 -8.58 -6.32
CA TYR A 66 -8.74 -8.82 -4.87
C TYR A 66 -9.21 -10.23 -4.52
N GLY A 67 -9.66 -11.00 -5.51
CA GLY A 67 -10.24 -12.32 -5.27
C GLY A 67 -10.68 -13.03 -6.54
N PRO A 68 -10.80 -14.37 -6.52
CA PRO A 68 -11.14 -15.17 -7.70
C PRO A 68 -12.55 -14.90 -8.24
N LYS A 69 -13.47 -14.43 -7.39
CA LYS A 69 -14.87 -14.10 -7.68
C LYS A 69 -15.32 -12.93 -6.80
N ALA A 70 -16.35 -12.21 -7.23
CA ALA A 70 -16.92 -11.14 -6.42
C ALA A 70 -17.41 -11.67 -5.06
N GLY A 71 -17.04 -11.00 -3.97
CA GLY A 71 -17.40 -11.38 -2.60
C GLY A 71 -16.51 -12.46 -1.97
N GLN A 72 -15.51 -12.97 -2.69
CA GLN A 72 -14.51 -13.90 -2.15
C GLN A 72 -13.11 -13.31 -2.35
N ASP A 73 -12.42 -13.00 -1.27
CA ASP A 73 -11.07 -12.43 -1.29
C ASP A 73 -9.98 -13.52 -1.40
N TYR A 74 -8.80 -13.16 -1.91
CA TYR A 74 -7.62 -14.01 -1.78
C TYR A 74 -7.10 -13.99 -0.34
N LEU A 75 -6.67 -15.15 0.16
CA LEU A 75 -6.15 -15.31 1.53
C LEU A 75 -4.86 -14.52 1.77
N ASP A 76 -4.07 -14.26 0.73
CA ASP A 76 -2.81 -13.53 0.82
C ASP A 76 -2.94 -12.02 0.60
N ASN A 77 -4.17 -11.49 0.53
CA ASN A 77 -4.40 -10.05 0.36
C ASN A 77 -3.69 -9.23 1.45
N GLU A 78 -3.64 -9.72 2.68
CA GLU A 78 -2.96 -9.06 3.78
C GLU A 78 -1.46 -8.87 3.50
N LEU A 79 -0.76 -9.95 3.13
CA LEU A 79 0.66 -9.91 2.80
C LEU A 79 0.92 -9.06 1.54
N ARG A 80 0.07 -9.21 0.52
CA ARG A 80 0.13 -8.44 -0.73
C ARG A 80 0.09 -6.94 -0.49
N PHE A 81 -0.89 -6.46 0.28
CA PHE A 81 -1.06 -5.03 0.49
C PHE A 81 -0.10 -4.47 1.55
N SER A 82 0.41 -5.31 2.46
CA SER A 82 1.58 -4.99 3.28
C SER A 82 2.82 -4.73 2.41
N LEU A 83 3.12 -5.64 1.48
CA LEU A 83 4.21 -5.51 0.51
C LEU A 83 4.07 -4.24 -0.33
N LEU A 84 2.86 -3.96 -0.86
CA LEU A 84 2.60 -2.73 -1.61
C LEU A 84 2.92 -1.47 -0.80
N CYS A 85 2.46 -1.40 0.45
CA CYS A 85 2.66 -0.23 1.30
C CYS A 85 4.13 0.02 1.60
N GLN A 86 4.90 -1.03 1.90
CA GLN A 86 6.34 -0.92 2.15
C GLN A 86 7.09 -0.51 0.87
N ALA A 87 6.82 -1.18 -0.26
CA ALA A 87 7.43 -0.84 -1.55
C ALA A 87 7.10 0.61 -1.97
N ALA A 88 5.89 1.10 -1.67
CA ALA A 88 5.50 2.46 -1.98
C ALA A 88 6.26 3.52 -1.17
N LEU A 89 6.72 3.18 0.04
CA LEU A 89 7.58 4.06 0.86
C LEU A 89 9.04 4.02 0.39
N GLU A 90 9.50 2.97 -0.28
CA GLU A 90 10.84 2.93 -0.85
C GLU A 90 10.95 3.74 -2.16
N ALA A 91 9.94 3.63 -3.03
CA ALA A 91 9.99 4.17 -4.40
C ALA A 91 10.45 5.65 -4.50
N PRO A 92 9.98 6.60 -3.66
CA PRO A 92 10.42 7.99 -3.74
C PRO A 92 11.91 8.21 -3.46
N ARG A 93 12.55 7.32 -2.68
CA ARG A 93 13.96 7.42 -2.29
C ARG A 93 14.88 6.71 -3.26
N VAL A 94 14.48 5.54 -3.76
CA VAL A 94 15.37 4.67 -4.55
C VAL A 94 15.28 4.89 -6.05
N LEU A 95 14.17 5.41 -6.58
CA LEU A 95 13.99 5.55 -8.03
C LEU A 95 14.54 6.89 -8.55
N ASN A 96 15.64 6.81 -9.29
CA ASN A 96 16.19 7.95 -10.02
C ASN A 96 15.44 8.14 -11.35
N LEU A 97 14.45 9.04 -11.37
CA LEU A 97 13.59 9.26 -12.53
C LEU A 97 13.91 10.61 -13.19
N ASN A 98 14.14 10.62 -14.49
CA ASN A 98 14.59 11.80 -15.24
C ASN A 98 13.67 12.17 -16.43
N CYS A 99 12.46 11.60 -16.46
CA CYS A 99 11.52 11.80 -17.57
C CYS A 99 10.84 13.18 -17.56
N SER A 100 10.87 13.91 -16.44
CA SER A 100 10.29 15.25 -16.36
C SER A 100 11.25 16.30 -16.88
N LYS A 101 10.72 17.30 -17.60
CA LYS A 101 11.48 18.49 -18.02
C LYS A 101 11.95 19.36 -16.84
N TYR A 102 11.26 19.31 -15.72
CA TYR A 102 11.47 20.22 -14.58
C TYR A 102 12.12 19.57 -13.36
N PHE A 103 12.13 18.23 -13.31
CA PHE A 103 12.61 17.47 -12.16
C PHE A 103 13.45 16.29 -12.62
N SER A 104 14.53 16.02 -11.89
CA SER A 104 15.47 14.92 -12.12
C SER A 104 15.84 14.29 -10.78
N GLY A 105 16.43 13.09 -10.80
CA GLY A 105 16.81 12.41 -9.58
C GLY A 105 15.66 11.71 -8.85
N PRO A 106 15.89 11.26 -7.61
CA PRO A 106 14.85 10.74 -6.74
C PRO A 106 13.80 11.79 -6.38
N TYR A 107 12.64 11.33 -5.88
CA TYR A 107 11.62 12.22 -5.33
C TYR A 107 12.06 12.81 -3.98
N GLY A 108 12.88 12.07 -3.24
CA GLY A 108 13.40 12.49 -1.95
C GLY A 108 12.41 12.24 -0.81
N GLU A 109 12.54 13.02 0.27
CA GLU A 109 11.88 12.75 1.55
C GLU A 109 10.83 13.79 1.98
N ASP A 110 10.73 14.90 1.25
CA ASP A 110 9.66 15.89 1.45
C ASP A 110 8.47 15.55 0.56
N VAL A 111 7.65 14.61 1.04
CA VAL A 111 6.60 13.94 0.26
C VAL A 111 5.26 14.02 0.98
N LEU A 112 4.20 14.39 0.24
CA LEU A 112 2.83 14.14 0.65
C LEU A 112 2.33 12.85 0.02
N PHE A 113 2.19 11.80 0.83
CA PHE A 113 1.57 10.55 0.41
C PHE A 113 0.05 10.69 0.42
N ILE A 114 -0.59 10.20 -0.65
CA ILE A 114 -2.05 10.07 -0.73
C ILE A 114 -2.37 8.59 -0.76
N ALA A 115 -2.77 8.05 0.39
CA ALA A 115 -3.19 6.67 0.55
C ALA A 115 -4.69 6.55 0.22
N ASN A 116 -5.03 5.62 -0.66
CA ASN A 116 -6.39 5.40 -1.18
C ASN A 116 -6.95 4.06 -0.70
N ASP A 117 -8.04 4.12 0.06
CA ASP A 117 -8.74 2.96 0.65
C ASP A 117 -7.86 2.02 1.50
N TRP A 118 -8.50 0.96 2.02
CA TRP A 118 -7.89 0.01 2.95
C TRP A 118 -6.58 -0.61 2.42
N HIS A 119 -6.45 -0.82 1.11
CA HIS A 119 -5.27 -1.41 0.48
C HIS A 119 -3.96 -0.65 0.76
N THR A 120 -4.05 0.64 1.07
CA THR A 120 -2.89 1.50 1.36
C THR A 120 -2.92 2.09 2.77
N ALA A 121 -3.82 1.61 3.62
CA ALA A 121 -4.05 2.15 4.95
C ALA A 121 -2.89 1.88 5.94
N LEU A 122 -1.93 1.02 5.58
CA LEU A 122 -0.72 0.79 6.36
C LEU A 122 0.38 1.84 6.15
N ILE A 123 0.34 2.61 5.05
CA ILE A 123 1.33 3.66 4.76
C ILE A 123 1.60 4.59 5.96
N PRO A 124 0.59 5.16 6.65
CA PRO A 124 0.88 6.04 7.78
C PRO A 124 1.53 5.31 8.97
N CYS A 125 1.16 4.05 9.21
CA CYS A 125 1.76 3.24 10.28
C CYS A 125 3.22 2.93 9.98
N TYR A 126 3.52 2.45 8.76
CA TYR A 126 4.88 2.14 8.33
C TYR A 126 5.76 3.38 8.25
N LEU A 127 5.24 4.49 7.72
CA LEU A 127 5.95 5.76 7.67
C LEU A 127 6.46 6.17 9.06
N LYS A 128 5.57 6.17 10.07
CA LYS A 128 5.93 6.55 11.44
C LYS A 128 6.88 5.54 12.11
N SER A 129 6.52 4.26 12.05
CA SER A 129 7.22 3.20 12.79
C SER A 129 8.58 2.80 12.21
N MET A 130 8.72 2.77 10.89
CA MET A 130 9.91 2.22 10.22
C MET A 130 10.84 3.30 9.66
N TYR A 131 10.31 4.46 9.28
CA TYR A 131 11.09 5.52 8.62
C TYR A 131 11.33 6.72 9.54
N GLN A 132 10.27 7.35 10.06
CA GLN A 132 10.40 8.54 10.91
C GLN A 132 11.12 8.23 12.23
N SER A 133 10.91 7.05 12.80
CA SER A 133 11.67 6.56 13.96
C SER A 133 13.19 6.49 13.72
N ARG A 134 13.64 6.49 12.45
CA ARG A 134 15.05 6.44 12.03
C ARG A 134 15.53 7.77 11.41
N GLY A 135 14.76 8.84 11.53
CA GLY A 135 15.12 10.15 10.97
C GLY A 135 14.90 10.30 9.47
N ILE A 136 14.19 9.38 8.83
CA ILE A 136 13.85 9.41 7.40
C ILE A 136 12.42 9.93 7.23
N TYR A 137 12.13 10.68 6.15
CA TYR A 137 10.79 11.20 5.86
C TYR A 137 10.20 12.08 6.98
N MET A 138 11.05 12.81 7.71
CA MET A 138 10.64 13.61 8.87
C MET A 138 9.58 14.68 8.54
N ASN A 139 9.66 15.25 7.33
CA ASN A 139 8.70 16.25 6.86
C ASN A 139 7.51 15.62 6.12
N ALA A 140 7.59 14.34 5.76
CA ALA A 140 6.55 13.69 4.98
C ALA A 140 5.24 13.59 5.75
N LYS A 141 4.13 13.72 5.01
CA LYS A 141 2.76 13.64 5.54
C LYS A 141 1.94 12.64 4.74
N VAL A 142 0.85 12.17 5.35
CA VAL A 142 -0.07 11.21 4.73
C VAL A 142 -1.48 11.76 4.78
N ALA A 143 -2.10 11.93 3.62
CA ALA A 143 -3.53 12.09 3.48
C ALA A 143 -4.16 10.74 3.14
N PHE A 144 -5.17 10.32 3.92
CA PHE A 144 -5.90 9.07 3.68
C PHE A 144 -7.26 9.37 3.05
N CYS A 145 -7.49 8.84 1.86
CA CYS A 145 -8.69 9.04 1.07
C CYS A 145 -9.60 7.82 1.10
N ILE A 146 -10.81 8.00 1.65
CA ILE A 146 -11.86 6.98 1.70
C ILE A 146 -12.73 7.15 0.46
N HIS A 147 -12.68 6.17 -0.45
CA HIS A 147 -13.55 6.10 -1.62
C HIS A 147 -14.80 5.29 -1.33
N ASN A 148 -14.68 4.24 -0.50
CA ASN A 148 -15.80 3.41 -0.14
C ASN A 148 -15.67 2.81 1.27
N ILE A 149 -16.53 3.27 2.18
CA ILE A 149 -16.54 2.84 3.59
C ILE A 149 -16.92 1.36 3.80
N ALA A 150 -17.50 0.70 2.79
CA ALA A 150 -17.91 -0.69 2.87
C ALA A 150 -16.71 -1.67 2.91
N TYR A 151 -15.57 -1.30 2.32
CA TYR A 151 -14.38 -2.15 2.23
C TYR A 151 -13.28 -1.62 3.15
N GLN A 152 -13.07 -2.30 4.27
CA GLN A 152 -12.26 -1.76 5.38
C GLN A 152 -10.94 -2.53 5.64
N GLY A 153 -10.70 -3.64 4.94
CA GLY A 153 -9.57 -4.52 5.26
C GLY A 153 -9.68 -5.12 6.66
N ARG A 154 -10.73 -5.91 6.88
CA ARG A 154 -11.01 -6.58 8.16
C ARG A 154 -10.43 -8.00 8.14
N PHE A 155 -9.37 -8.23 8.91
CA PHE A 155 -8.67 -9.53 9.01
C PHE A 155 -8.74 -10.10 10.43
N ALA A 156 -8.29 -11.34 10.64
CA ALA A 156 -8.33 -11.92 11.98
C ALA A 156 -7.40 -11.15 12.93
N PHE A 157 -7.78 -11.06 14.21
CA PHE A 157 -6.99 -10.29 15.17
C PHE A 157 -5.57 -10.83 15.35
N SER A 158 -5.41 -12.15 15.20
CA SER A 158 -4.11 -12.84 15.21
C SER A 158 -3.14 -12.35 14.13
N ASP A 159 -3.68 -11.88 13.01
CA ASP A 159 -2.90 -11.64 11.81
C ASP A 159 -2.07 -10.35 11.92
N PHE A 160 -2.31 -9.53 12.95
CA PHE A 160 -1.50 -8.34 13.24
C PHE A 160 0.01 -8.63 13.29
N SER A 161 0.43 -9.82 13.75
CA SER A 161 1.84 -10.19 13.79
C SER A 161 2.49 -10.27 12.41
N LEU A 162 1.69 -10.53 11.35
CA LEU A 162 2.16 -10.59 9.97
C LEU A 162 2.47 -9.19 9.39
N LEU A 163 1.98 -8.12 10.02
CA LEU A 163 2.22 -6.75 9.55
C LEU A 163 3.61 -6.22 9.91
N ASN A 164 4.38 -6.93 10.73
CA ASN A 164 5.71 -6.48 11.18
C ASN A 164 5.71 -5.05 11.79
N LEU A 165 4.57 -4.61 12.34
CA LEU A 165 4.42 -3.33 13.03
C LEU A 165 4.73 -3.50 14.53
N PRO A 166 5.27 -2.46 15.19
CA PRO A 166 5.40 -2.46 16.64
C PRO A 166 4.03 -2.56 17.34
N ASP A 167 4.01 -3.22 18.51
CA ASP A 167 2.79 -3.49 19.27
C ASP A 167 1.99 -2.24 19.66
N GLU A 168 2.64 -1.07 19.77
CA GLU A 168 1.99 0.21 20.07
C GLU A 168 0.90 0.58 19.05
N TYR A 169 1.04 0.16 17.79
CA TYR A 169 0.04 0.39 16.74
C TYR A 169 -1.17 -0.54 16.83
N ARG A 170 -1.09 -1.66 17.58
CA ARG A 170 -2.15 -2.68 17.62
C ARG A 170 -3.51 -2.11 18.01
N SER A 171 -3.52 -1.11 18.90
CA SER A 171 -4.75 -0.42 19.34
C SER A 171 -5.44 0.35 18.20
N SER A 172 -4.68 0.89 17.25
CA SER A 172 -5.19 1.58 16.07
C SER A 172 -5.93 0.61 15.13
N PHE A 173 -5.54 -0.67 15.11
CA PHE A 173 -6.19 -1.72 14.33
C PHE A 173 -7.36 -2.40 15.06
N ASP A 174 -7.37 -2.40 16.39
CA ASP A 174 -8.35 -3.16 17.18
C ASP A 174 -9.79 -2.71 16.86
N PHE A 175 -10.63 -3.68 16.49
CA PHE A 175 -11.98 -3.46 16.02
C PHE A 175 -12.89 -4.61 16.42
N ILE A 176 -14.09 -4.27 16.89
CA ILE A 176 -15.15 -5.25 17.18
C ILE A 176 -16.14 -5.23 16.02
N ASP A 177 -16.11 -6.29 15.22
CA ASP A 177 -17.05 -6.45 14.12
C ASP A 177 -18.39 -7.04 14.59
N GLY A 178 -19.46 -6.74 13.85
CA GLY A 178 -20.74 -7.41 14.01
C GLY A 178 -21.53 -7.06 15.27
N TYR A 179 -21.49 -5.80 15.74
CA TYR A 179 -22.17 -5.37 16.97
C TYR A 179 -23.68 -5.70 17.00
N GLU A 180 -24.35 -5.66 15.84
CA GLU A 180 -25.78 -6.00 15.66
C GLU A 180 -26.02 -7.29 14.86
N LYS A 181 -24.95 -8.05 14.54
CA LYS A 181 -25.01 -9.26 13.71
C LYS A 181 -24.79 -10.51 14.57
N PRO A 182 -25.24 -11.70 14.13
CA PRO A 182 -25.14 -12.93 14.92
C PRO A 182 -23.69 -13.38 15.21
N VAL A 183 -22.70 -12.85 14.48
CA VAL A 183 -21.28 -13.14 14.70
C VAL A 183 -20.56 -11.86 15.08
N LYS A 184 -20.40 -11.65 16.40
CA LYS A 184 -19.52 -10.63 16.97
C LYS A 184 -18.11 -11.19 17.04
N GLY A 185 -17.11 -10.43 16.61
CA GLY A 185 -15.72 -10.90 16.61
C GLY A 185 -14.70 -9.78 16.69
N ARG A 186 -13.65 -9.99 17.48
CA ARG A 186 -12.47 -9.13 17.48
C ARG A 186 -11.68 -9.34 16.19
N LYS A 187 -11.34 -8.25 15.52
CA LYS A 187 -10.66 -8.20 14.22
C LYS A 187 -9.61 -7.11 14.24
N ILE A 188 -8.68 -7.15 13.29
CA ILE A 188 -7.95 -5.95 12.89
C ILE A 188 -8.71 -5.26 11.75
N ASN A 189 -8.70 -3.92 11.75
CA ASN A 189 -9.33 -3.09 10.73
C ASN A 189 -8.30 -2.09 10.19
N TRP A 190 -7.84 -2.33 8.97
CA TRP A 190 -6.80 -1.52 8.35
C TRP A 190 -7.27 -0.10 8.06
N MET A 191 -8.51 0.08 7.58
CA MET A 191 -9.06 1.42 7.32
C MET A 191 -9.15 2.26 8.61
N LYS A 192 -9.54 1.65 9.74
CA LYS A 192 -9.52 2.31 11.06
C LYS A 192 -8.12 2.80 11.40
N ALA A 193 -7.09 1.96 11.22
CA ALA A 193 -5.71 2.38 11.44
C ALA A 193 -5.28 3.51 10.49
N GLY A 194 -5.63 3.43 9.20
CA GLY A 194 -5.36 4.50 8.24
C GLY A 194 -6.00 5.84 8.62
N ILE A 195 -7.23 5.82 9.13
CA ILE A 195 -7.95 6.99 9.64
C ILE A 195 -7.23 7.59 10.85
N LEU A 196 -6.89 6.76 11.84
CA LEU A 196 -6.27 7.21 13.10
C LEU A 196 -4.83 7.69 12.91
N GLU A 197 -4.06 7.03 12.04
CA GLU A 197 -2.63 7.29 11.91
C GLU A 197 -2.30 8.32 10.82
N SER A 198 -3.21 8.62 9.90
CA SER A 198 -2.99 9.64 8.87
C SER A 198 -3.00 11.07 9.44
N HIS A 199 -2.38 12.00 8.72
CA HIS A 199 -2.35 13.41 9.11
C HIS A 199 -3.62 14.15 8.68
N ARG A 200 -4.32 13.63 7.65
CA ARG A 200 -5.58 14.18 7.16
C ARG A 200 -6.41 13.05 6.55
N VAL A 201 -7.69 13.02 6.88
CA VAL A 201 -8.66 12.15 6.22
C VAL A 201 -9.49 12.95 5.23
N VAL A 202 -9.67 12.43 4.02
CA VAL A 202 -10.50 13.01 2.97
C VAL A 202 -11.43 11.93 2.37
N THR A 203 -12.47 12.36 1.67
CA THR A 203 -13.36 11.47 0.92
C THR A 203 -13.76 12.13 -0.39
N VAL A 204 -14.56 11.43 -1.20
CA VAL A 204 -14.83 11.75 -2.60
C VAL A 204 -16.07 12.64 -2.81
N SER A 205 -16.71 13.10 -1.74
CA SER A 205 -17.89 13.99 -1.76
C SER A 205 -17.88 14.94 -0.55
N PRO A 206 -18.37 16.19 -0.68
CA PRO A 206 -18.61 17.10 0.45
C PRO A 206 -19.57 16.55 1.50
#